data_AF-A0ABD2PI66-F1
#
_entry.id   AF-A0ABD2PI66-F1
#
_cell.length_a   1.000
_cell.length_b   1.000
_cell.length_c   1.000
_cell.angle_alpha   90.00
_cell.angle_beta   90.00
_cell.angle_gamma   90.00
#
_symmetry.space_group_name_H-M   'P 1'
#
loop_
_entity.id
_entity.type
_entity.pdbx_description
1 polymer ?
#
loop_
_entity_poly.entity_id
_entity_poly.type
_entity_poly.pdbx_seq_one_letter_code
_entity_poly.pdbx_strand_id
1 'polypeptide(L)'
;MKKKLVGVGIDKAFDYSADFSNVTKKRVNLSDVYHKAVLRVEENGTGGITGSSIRSQPSSAASTSVTFDRPFFVAVLYGDDEMPLLMGDVCEIKDPGDFQPY
;
A
#
# COMPACT_ATOMS: atom_id res chain seq x y z
N MET A 1 6.88 -9.72 9.62
CA MET A 1 7.40 -9.80 8.21
C MET A 1 8.54 -10.79 8.07
N LYS A 2 9.15 -11.27 9.17
CA LYS A 2 10.26 -12.24 9.16
C LYS A 2 10.11 -13.37 8.13
N LYS A 3 9.02 -14.15 8.16
CA LYS A 3 8.83 -15.30 7.25
C LYS A 3 8.96 -14.94 5.76
N LYS A 4 8.39 -13.80 5.35
CA LYS A 4 8.47 -13.35 3.95
C LYS A 4 9.89 -12.95 3.57
N LEU A 5 10.58 -12.21 4.45
CA LEU A 5 11.97 -11.78 4.25
C LEU A 5 12.94 -12.95 4.19
N VAL A 6 12.78 -13.94 5.08
CA VAL A 6 13.54 -15.20 5.02
C VAL A 6 13.29 -15.94 3.70
N GLY A 7 12.03 -16.00 3.25
CA GLY A 7 11.66 -16.67 1.99
C GLY A 7 12.28 -16.03 0.74
N VAL A 8 12.66 -14.75 0.79
CA VAL A 8 13.38 -14.05 -0.29
C VAL A 8 14.89 -13.96 -0.08
N GLY A 9 15.44 -14.69 0.91
CA GLY A 9 16.89 -14.80 1.14
C GLY A 9 17.48 -13.80 2.16
N ILE A 10 16.65 -13.09 2.91
CA ILE A 10 17.09 -12.21 4.01
C ILE A 10 16.94 -12.98 5.33
N ASP A 11 17.65 -14.09 5.44
CA ASP A 11 17.61 -15.02 6.57
C ASP A 11 18.67 -14.70 7.62
N LYS A 12 19.90 -14.39 7.19
CA LYS A 12 21.04 -14.07 8.08
C LYS A 12 20.75 -12.95 9.08
N ALA A 13 19.91 -11.99 8.71
CA ALA A 13 19.52 -10.87 9.57
C ALA A 13 18.76 -11.33 10.84
N PHE A 14 18.13 -12.51 10.81
CA PHE A 14 17.36 -13.08 11.91
C PHE A 14 18.08 -14.22 12.64
N ASP A 15 19.26 -14.62 12.19
CA ASP A 15 20.06 -15.70 12.75
C ASP A 15 21.10 -15.18 13.77
N TYR A 16 21.69 -16.08 14.56
CA TYR A 16 22.81 -15.74 15.45
C TYR A 16 24.09 -15.32 14.70
N SER A 17 24.21 -15.64 13.41
CA SER A 17 25.29 -15.19 12.54
C SER A 17 25.08 -13.77 11.98
N ALA A 18 24.01 -13.06 12.38
CA ALA A 18 23.76 -11.70 11.94
C ALA A 18 24.94 -10.79 12.28
N ASP A 19 25.34 -9.95 11.32
CA ASP A 19 26.35 -8.91 11.53
C ASP A 19 25.72 -7.53 11.40
N PHE A 20 25.46 -6.91 12.55
CA PHE A 20 24.99 -5.53 12.67
C PHE A 20 26.05 -4.64 13.33
N SER A 21 27.33 -4.96 13.18
CA SER A 21 28.45 -4.21 13.79
C SER A 21 28.49 -2.72 13.39
N ASN A 22 28.02 -2.40 12.18
CA ASN A 22 27.88 -1.02 11.69
C ASN A 22 26.70 -0.26 12.32
N VAL A 23 25.78 -0.94 13.01
CA VAL A 23 24.62 -0.34 13.69
C VAL A 23 24.88 -0.27 15.20
N THR A 24 25.46 -1.34 15.78
CA THR A 24 25.73 -1.42 17.21
C THR A 24 26.93 -2.32 17.50
N LYS A 25 27.66 -2.00 18.58
CA LYS A 25 28.78 -2.81 19.07
C LYS A 25 28.35 -4.11 19.75
N LYS A 26 27.06 -4.26 20.09
CA LYS A 26 26.52 -5.47 20.72
C LYS A 26 26.19 -6.51 19.66
N ARG A 27 26.41 -7.79 19.96
CA ARG A 27 25.93 -8.88 19.11
C ARG A 27 24.40 -8.94 19.23
N VAL A 28 23.71 -8.60 18.16
CA VAL A 28 22.24 -8.59 18.07
C VAL A 28 21.79 -9.23 16.75
N ASN A 29 20.55 -9.69 16.71
CA ASN A 29 19.87 -10.11 15.50
C ASN A 29 18.45 -9.54 15.49
N LEU A 30 17.77 -9.62 14.34
CA LEU A 30 16.36 -9.24 14.25
C LEU A 30 15.47 -10.35 14.82
N SER A 31 14.52 -9.99 15.66
CA SER A 31 13.48 -10.90 16.15
C SER A 31 12.32 -10.98 15.16
N ASP A 32 11.79 -9.84 14.72
CA ASP A 32 10.78 -9.69 13.67
C ASP A 32 10.86 -8.28 13.03
N VAL A 33 10.08 -8.06 11.97
CA VAL A 33 9.89 -6.79 11.28
C VAL A 33 8.38 -6.58 11.13
N TYR A 34 7.86 -5.45 11.58
CA TYR A 34 6.46 -5.11 11.44
C TYR A 34 6.29 -4.03 10.36
N HIS A 35 5.35 -4.25 9.44
CA HIS A 35 5.02 -3.28 8.41
C HIS A 35 3.50 -3.09 8.41
N LYS A 36 3.07 -1.85 8.57
CA LYS A 36 1.66 -1.44 8.57
C LYS A 36 1.51 -0.30 7.56
N ALA A 37 0.57 -0.45 6.65
CA ALA A 37 0.17 0.55 5.68
C ALA A 37 -1.36 0.66 5.69
N VAL A 38 -1.88 1.88 5.49
CA VAL A 38 -3.32 2.15 5.43
C VAL A 38 -3.57 3.00 4.19
N LEU A 39 -4.43 2.53 3.30
CA LEU A 39 -4.92 3.28 2.16
C LEU A 39 -6.38 3.64 2.40
N ARG A 40 -6.68 4.93 2.43
CA ARG A 40 -8.05 5.45 2.49
C ARG A 40 -8.36 6.14 1.17
N VAL A 41 -9.35 5.63 0.45
CA VAL A 41 -9.83 6.20 -0.81
C VAL A 41 -11.19 6.83 -0.56
N GLU A 42 -11.35 8.09 -0.95
CA GLU A 42 -12.57 8.87 -0.76
C GLU A 42 -12.89 9.58 -2.08
N GLU A 43 -14.18 9.84 -2.35
CA GLU A 43 -14.64 10.47 -3.59
C GLU A 43 -14.05 11.87 -3.83
N ASN A 44 -13.71 12.56 -2.74
CA ASN A 44 -13.13 13.91 -2.78
C ASN A 44 -11.59 13.91 -2.77
N GLY A 45 -10.97 12.74 -2.87
CA GLY A 45 -9.53 12.53 -2.69
C GLY A 45 -9.06 12.70 -1.24
N THR A 46 -7.77 12.40 -1.00
CA THR A 46 -7.06 12.70 0.24
C THR A 46 -6.90 14.22 0.40
N GLY A 47 -7.96 14.88 0.90
CA GLY A 47 -7.98 16.32 1.14
C GLY A 47 -8.53 17.14 -0.03
N GLY A 48 -9.87 17.20 -0.10
CA GLY A 48 -10.65 18.31 -0.64
C GLY A 48 -10.19 18.95 -1.94
N ILE A 49 -10.66 18.42 -3.07
CA ILE A 49 -11.04 19.28 -4.20
C ILE A 49 -12.54 19.10 -4.44
N THR A 50 -13.33 19.83 -3.65
CA THR A 50 -14.71 20.12 -3.99
C THR A 50 -14.73 20.99 -5.25
N GLY A 51 -15.45 20.55 -6.29
CA GLY A 51 -15.84 21.42 -7.39
C GLY A 51 -15.13 21.19 -8.72
N SER A 52 -15.47 20.10 -9.40
CA SER A 52 -15.81 20.19 -10.82
C SER A 52 -16.80 19.09 -11.16
N SER A 53 -18.08 19.41 -11.03
CA SER A 53 -19.12 18.71 -11.76
C SER A 53 -18.93 19.03 -13.25
N ILE A 54 -18.18 18.18 -13.96
CA ILE A 54 -18.17 18.23 -15.42
C ILE A 54 -19.56 17.77 -15.86
N ARG A 55 -20.46 18.73 -16.10
CA ARG A 55 -21.73 18.49 -16.78
C ARG A 55 -21.41 18.35 -18.25
N SER A 56 -21.05 17.15 -18.70
CA SER A 56 -20.84 16.86 -20.11
C SER A 56 -22.17 16.91 -20.85
N GLN A 57 -22.23 17.71 -21.92
CA GLN A 57 -23.26 17.57 -22.96
C GLN A 57 -23.15 16.17 -23.60
N PRO A 58 -24.24 15.60 -24.14
CA PRO A 58 -24.21 14.28 -24.76
C PRO A 58 -23.42 14.34 -26.08
N SER A 59 -22.12 14.09 -26.00
CA SER A 59 -21.33 13.58 -27.11
C SER A 59 -21.64 12.09 -27.19
N SER A 60 -21.96 11.57 -28.39
CA SER A 60 -22.24 10.14 -28.63
C SER A 60 -21.02 9.23 -28.46
N ALA A 61 -20.04 9.62 -27.64
CA ALA A 61 -18.92 8.78 -27.25
C ALA A 61 -19.42 7.76 -26.21
N ALA A 62 -19.28 6.48 -26.52
CA ALA A 62 -19.58 5.41 -25.58
C ALA A 62 -18.81 5.67 -24.27
N SER A 63 -19.56 5.87 -23.18
CA SER A 63 -18.99 5.95 -21.84
C SER A 63 -18.45 4.58 -21.47
N THR A 64 -17.13 4.43 -21.36
CA THR A 64 -16.53 3.22 -20.78
C THR A 64 -16.73 3.24 -19.28
N SER A 65 -17.52 2.31 -18.73
CA SER A 65 -17.59 2.10 -17.29
C SER A 65 -16.56 1.06 -16.84
N VAL A 66 -15.87 1.32 -15.74
CA VAL A 66 -15.01 0.34 -15.06
C VAL A 66 -15.63 0.04 -13.70
N THR A 67 -15.85 -1.24 -13.42
CA THR A 67 -16.52 -1.71 -12.20
C THR A 67 -15.56 -2.61 -11.41
N PHE A 68 -15.32 -2.27 -10.14
CA PHE A 68 -14.48 -3.02 -9.20
C PHE A 68 -15.35 -3.78 -8.19
N ASP A 69 -16.03 -4.83 -8.65
CA ASP A 69 -17.00 -5.64 -7.88
C ASP A 69 -16.47 -7.02 -7.43
N ARG A 70 -15.16 -7.24 -7.58
CA ARG A 70 -14.45 -8.49 -7.26
C ARG A 70 -12.98 -8.17 -6.94
N PRO A 71 -12.18 -9.11 -6.39
CA PRO A 71 -10.81 -8.81 -6.00
C PRO A 71 -9.99 -8.14 -7.11
N PHE A 72 -9.27 -7.08 -6.73
CA PHE A 72 -8.47 -6.28 -7.64
C PHE A 72 -7.14 -5.88 -6.98
N PHE A 73 -6.16 -5.53 -7.81
CA PHE A 73 -4.87 -5.02 -7.36
C PHE A 73 -4.88 -3.48 -7.40
N VAL A 74 -4.29 -2.84 -6.39
CA VAL A 74 -4.09 -1.40 -6.35
C VAL A 74 -2.60 -1.08 -6.22
N ALA A 75 -2.14 -0.10 -6.98
CA ALA A 75 -0.82 0.51 -6.85
C ALA A 75 -0.95 2.03 -6.83
N VAL A 76 -0.33 2.67 -5.83
CA VAL A 76 -0.18 4.11 -5.74
C VAL A 76 1.24 4.43 -6.16
N LEU A 77 1.38 5.08 -7.32
CA LEU A 77 2.66 5.41 -7.94
C LEU A 77 2.94 6.91 -7.79
N TYR A 78 4.22 7.28 -7.74
CA TYR A 78 4.65 8.67 -7.60
C TYR A 78 5.69 9.06 -8.65
N GLY A 79 5.50 10.26 -9.21
CA GLY A 79 6.39 10.84 -10.21
C GLY A 79 6.34 10.15 -11.56
N ASP A 80 7.13 10.67 -12.50
CA ASP A 80 7.22 10.15 -13.87
C ASP A 80 7.91 8.78 -13.93
N ASP A 81 8.71 8.44 -12.92
CA ASP A 81 9.40 7.15 -12.79
C ASP A 81 8.50 6.03 -12.23
N GLU A 82 7.21 6.32 -12.00
CA GLU A 82 6.22 5.35 -11.52
C GLU A 82 6.64 4.64 -10.21
N MET A 83 7.28 5.38 -9.30
CA MET A 83 7.80 4.82 -8.05
C MET A 83 6.64 4.33 -7.16
N PRO A 84 6.57 3.03 -6.80
CA PRO A 84 5.47 2.52 -6.01
C PRO A 84 5.57 2.97 -4.54
N LEU A 85 4.60 3.75 -4.08
CA LEU A 85 4.43 4.14 -2.68
C LEU A 85 3.66 3.07 -1.88
N LEU A 86 2.67 2.46 -2.52
CA LEU A 86 1.85 1.41 -1.92
C LEU A 86 1.39 0.46 -3.01
N MET A 87 1.40 -0.84 -2.71
CA MET A 87 0.86 -1.88 -3.58
C MET A 87 0.15 -2.93 -2.74
N GLY A 88 -0.94 -3.50 -3.27
CA GLY A 88 -1.61 -4.59 -2.59
C GLY A 88 -2.85 -5.10 -3.31
N ASP A 89 -3.28 -6.29 -2.90
CA ASP A 89 -4.54 -6.89 -3.32
C ASP A 89 -5.66 -6.42 -2.40
N VAL A 90 -6.80 -6.04 -2.99
CA VAL A 90 -8.04 -5.69 -2.30
C VAL A 90 -9.04 -6.82 -2.53
N CYS A 91 -9.23 -7.65 -1.52
CA CYS A 91 -10.21 -8.74 -1.54
C CYS A 91 -11.50 -8.40 -0.78
N GLU A 92 -11.43 -7.45 0.15
CA GLU A 92 -12.55 -6.97 0.97
C GLU A 92 -12.35 -5.47 1.22
N ILE A 93 -13.43 -4.70 1.06
CA ILE A 93 -13.46 -3.26 1.35
C ILE A 93 -14.21 -3.09 2.67
N LYS A 94 -13.63 -2.33 3.58
CA LYS A 94 -14.27 -1.95 4.85
C LYS A 94 -14.74 -0.51 4.75
N ASP A 95 -15.87 -0.21 5.39
CA ASP A 95 -16.35 1.16 5.45
C ASP A 95 -15.35 2.03 6.24
N PRO A 96 -15.13 3.30 5.84
CA PRO A 96 -14.19 4.19 6.52
C PRO A 96 -14.46 4.34 8.02
N GLY A 97 -15.73 4.23 8.43
CA GLY A 97 -16.18 4.31 9.82
C GLY A 97 -15.82 3.09 10.68
N ASP A 98 -15.53 1.94 10.07
CA ASP A 98 -15.12 0.72 10.77
C ASP A 98 -13.63 0.75 11.12
N PHE A 99 -12.89 1.75 10.64
CA PHE A 99 -11.48 1.89 10.91
C PHE A 99 -11.26 2.53 12.29
N GLN A 100 -10.93 1.70 13.29
CA GLN A 100 -10.44 2.18 14.58
C GLN A 100 -8.91 2.33 14.53
N PRO A 101 -8.36 3.56 14.50
CA PRO A 101 -6.95 3.73 14.79
C PRO A 101 -6.75 3.41 16.27
N TYR A 102 -5.89 2.43 16.56
CA TYR A 102 -5.37 2.18 17.90
C TYR A 102 -4.79 3.44 18.53
#